data_AF-A0A926NAT8-F1
#
_entry.id   AF-A0A926NAT8-F1
#
_cell.length_a   1.000
_cell.length_b   1.000
_cell.length_c   1.000
_cell.angle_alpha   90.00
_cell.angle_beta   90.00
_cell.angle_gamma   90.00
#
_symmetry.space_group_name_H-M   'P 1'
#
loop_
_entity.id
_entity.type
_entity.pdbx_description
1 polymer ?
#
loop_
_entity_poly.entity_id
_entity_poly.type
_entity_poly.pdbx_seq_one_letter_code
_entity_poly.pdbx_strand_id
1 'polypeptide(L)'
;MEYTKLNEQMDGLIEKYTELLLGESNPDLKEKVMHWVLYSHIAKSMPPLAKHWNESYPDAKEAMKQLISEIKEMNVKHRNSTKNKDKEA
;
A
#
# COMPACT_ATOMS: atom_id res chain seq x y z
N MET A 1 -5.32 -17.72 -21.22
CA MET A 1 -4.49 -16.65 -21.81
C MET A 1 -4.94 -15.25 -21.36
N GLU A 2 -6.24 -14.94 -21.27
CA GLU A 2 -6.70 -13.62 -20.83
C GLU A 2 -6.30 -13.25 -19.38
N TYR A 3 -6.26 -14.23 -18.48
CA TYR A 3 -5.89 -13.98 -17.08
C TYR A 3 -4.43 -13.51 -16.92
N THR A 4 -3.52 -13.95 -17.79
CA THR A 4 -2.10 -13.55 -17.76
C THR A 4 -1.94 -12.07 -18.12
N LYS A 5 -2.60 -11.62 -19.19
CA LYS A 5 -2.57 -10.22 -19.63
C LYS A 5 -3.16 -9.29 -18.57
N LEU A 6 -4.26 -9.68 -17.93
CA LEU A 6 -4.85 -8.91 -16.84
C LEU A 6 -3.89 -8.79 -15.66
N ASN A 7 -3.22 -9.88 -15.27
CA ASN A 7 -2.26 -9.87 -14.17
C ASN A 7 -1.09 -8.91 -14.45
N GLU A 8 -0.54 -8.91 -15.66
CA GLU A 8 0.51 -7.96 -16.07
C GLU A 8 0.04 -6.50 -16.01
N GLN A 9 -1.18 -6.23 -16.46
CA GLN A 9 -1.76 -4.89 -16.41
C GLN A 9 -2.02 -4.41 -14.97
N MET A 10 -2.48 -5.32 -14.10
CA MET A 10 -2.66 -5.04 -12.68
C MET A 10 -1.33 -4.82 -11.97
N ASP A 11 -0.31 -5.60 -12.32
CA ASP A 11 1.03 -5.44 -11.76
C ASP A 11 1.62 -4.07 -12.11
N GLY A 12 1.48 -3.63 -13.36
CA GLY A 12 1.89 -2.29 -13.80
C GLY A 12 1.11 -1.16 -13.12
N LEU A 13 -0.18 -1.37 -12.83
CA LEU A 13 -0.98 -0.40 -12.06
C LEU A 13 -0.47 -0.26 -10.63
N ILE A 14 -0.20 -1.38 -9.94
CA ILE A 14 0.31 -1.37 -8.56
C ILE A 14 1.73 -0.80 -8.52
N GLU A 15 2.57 -1.12 -9.50
CA GLU A 15 3.90 -0.54 -9.63
C GLU A 15 3.84 0.98 -9.73
N LYS A 16 3.03 1.52 -10.66
CA LYS A 16 2.92 2.98 -10.82
C LYS A 16 2.29 3.66 -9.62
N TYR A 17 1.27 3.04 -9.02
CA TYR A 17 0.65 3.54 -7.80
C TYR A 17 1.66 3.62 -6.65
N THR A 18 2.51 2.61 -6.49
CA THR A 18 3.58 2.56 -5.47
C THR A 18 4.61 3.66 -5.71
N GLU A 19 5.08 3.80 -6.96
CA GLU A 19 6.03 4.86 -7.36
C GLU A 19 5.47 6.26 -7.05
N LEU A 20 4.22 6.55 -7.42
CA LEU A 20 3.59 7.85 -7.16
C LEU A 20 3.35 8.11 -5.67
N LEU A 21 3.15 7.05 -4.88
CA LEU A 21 2.88 7.15 -3.45
C LEU A 21 4.16 7.36 -2.63
N LEU A 22 5.23 6.65 -2.98
CA LEU A 22 6.45 6.52 -2.18
C LEU A 22 7.69 7.15 -2.83
N GLY A 23 7.61 7.53 -4.10
CA GLY A 23 8.71 8.07 -4.89
C GLY A 23 9.61 7.01 -5.52
N GLU A 24 9.42 5.75 -5.19
CA GLU A 24 10.13 4.59 -5.74
C GLU A 24 9.20 3.37 -5.74
N SER A 25 9.58 2.34 -6.50
CA SER A 25 8.86 1.08 -6.55
C SER A 25 9.84 -0.09 -6.63
N ASN A 26 9.56 -1.13 -5.85
CA ASN A 26 10.27 -2.40 -5.88
C ASN A 26 9.29 -3.52 -5.46
N PRO A 27 9.65 -4.82 -5.61
CA PRO A 27 8.75 -5.92 -5.29
C PRO A 27 8.19 -5.89 -3.85
N ASP A 28 9.02 -5.58 -2.85
CA ASP A 28 8.62 -5.49 -1.44
C ASP A 28 7.61 -4.36 -1.20
N LEU A 29 7.88 -3.18 -1.76
CA LEU A 29 6.98 -2.02 -1.63
C LEU A 29 5.64 -2.25 -2.33
N LYS A 30 5.65 -2.88 -3.52
CA LYS A 30 4.42 -3.27 -4.23
C LYS A 30 3.57 -4.20 -3.37
N GLU A 31 4.20 -5.21 -2.76
CA GLU A 31 3.51 -6.16 -1.89
C GLU A 31 2.93 -5.49 -0.64
N LYS A 32 3.71 -4.64 0.04
CA LYS A 32 3.23 -3.86 1.20
C LYS A 32 2.04 -2.97 0.84
N VAL A 33 2.13 -2.23 -0.26
CA VAL A 33 1.05 -1.35 -0.73
C VAL A 33 -0.19 -2.18 -1.09
N MET A 34 -0.03 -3.32 -1.75
CA MET A 34 -1.13 -4.23 -2.07
C MET A 34 -1.83 -4.76 -0.81
N HIS A 35 -1.06 -5.23 0.19
CA HIS A 35 -1.62 -5.65 1.48
C HIS A 35 -2.40 -4.54 2.17
N TRP A 36 -1.85 -3.32 2.19
CA TRP A 36 -2.53 -2.17 2.77
C TRP A 36 -3.83 -1.83 2.04
N VAL A 37 -3.81 -1.75 0.71
CA VAL A 37 -4.99 -1.41 -0.10
C VAL A 37 -6.09 -2.44 0.08
N LEU A 38 -5.74 -3.73 0.02
CA LEU A 38 -6.69 -4.82 0.18
C LEU A 38 -7.29 -4.84 1.59
N TYR A 39 -6.46 -4.80 2.63
CA TYR A 39 -6.93 -4.77 4.02
C TYR A 39 -7.82 -3.55 4.27
N SER A 40 -7.40 -2.37 3.80
CA SER A 40 -8.17 -1.13 3.96
C SER A 40 -9.50 -1.17 3.22
N HIS A 41 -9.55 -1.80 2.04
CA HIS A 41 -10.79 -1.99 1.30
C HIS A 41 -11.75 -2.89 2.08
N ILE A 42 -11.29 -4.07 2.51
CA ILE A 42 -12.11 -5.04 3.28
C ILE A 42 -12.59 -4.43 4.60
N ALA A 43 -11.72 -3.73 5.33
CA ALA A 43 -12.08 -3.09 6.59
C ALA A 43 -13.19 -2.04 6.42
N LYS A 44 -13.28 -1.39 5.27
CA LYS A 44 -14.33 -0.42 4.94
C LYS A 44 -15.59 -1.08 4.37
N SER A 45 -15.44 -2.06 3.47
CA SER A 45 -16.57 -2.68 2.76
C SER A 45 -17.25 -3.78 3.57
N MET A 46 -16.51 -4.48 4.44
CA MET A 46 -16.99 -5.56 5.30
C MET A 46 -16.38 -5.47 6.71
N PRO A 47 -16.75 -4.46 7.53
CA PRO A 47 -16.23 -4.29 8.88
C PRO A 47 -16.36 -5.53 9.80
N PRO A 48 -17.47 -6.30 9.78
CA PRO A 48 -17.58 -7.51 10.59
C PRO A 48 -16.51 -8.56 10.27
N LEU A 49 -16.15 -8.71 8.97
CA LEU A 49 -15.13 -9.65 8.53
C LEU A 49 -13.74 -9.21 9.01
N ALA A 50 -13.40 -7.93 8.82
CA ALA A 50 -12.13 -7.40 9.29
C ALA A 50 -12.01 -7.49 10.83
N LYS A 51 -13.12 -7.27 11.56
CA LYS A 51 -13.15 -7.45 13.02
C LYS A 51 -12.87 -8.91 13.40
N HIS A 52 -13.58 -9.86 12.79
CA HIS A 52 -13.37 -11.29 13.05
C HIS A 52 -11.94 -11.74 12.74
N TRP A 53 -11.37 -11.30 11.61
CA TRP A 53 -9.99 -11.58 11.26
C TRP A 53 -9.00 -10.99 12.27
N ASN A 54 -9.21 -9.75 12.69
CA ASN A 54 -8.39 -9.07 13.69
C ASN A 54 -8.43 -9.73 15.08
N GLU A 55 -9.56 -10.31 15.47
CA GLU A 55 -9.71 -11.07 16.72
C GLU A 55 -9.05 -12.45 16.62
N SER A 56 -9.10 -13.07 15.44
CA SER A 56 -8.49 -14.38 15.17
C SER A 56 -6.96 -14.30 15.05
N TYR A 57 -6.44 -13.18 14.57
CA TYR A 57 -5.01 -12.97 14.30
C TYR A 57 -4.53 -11.63 14.89
N PRO A 58 -4.41 -11.52 16.23
CA PRO A 58 -3.99 -10.28 16.88
C PRO A 58 -2.59 -9.80 16.44
N ASP A 59 -1.66 -10.72 16.21
CA ASP A 59 -0.31 -10.37 15.73
C ASP A 59 -0.34 -9.82 14.31
N ALA A 60 -1.17 -10.39 13.43
CA ALA A 60 -1.34 -9.91 12.06
C ALA A 60 -2.00 -8.53 12.01
N LYS A 61 -2.92 -8.24 12.93
CA LYS A 61 -3.50 -6.90 13.13
C LYS A 61 -2.42 -5.88 13.50
N GLU A 62 -1.53 -6.22 14.44
CA GLU A 62 -0.43 -5.32 14.82
C GLU A 62 0.57 -5.14 13.67
N ALA A 63 0.92 -6.21 12.94
CA ALA A 63 1.75 -6.12 11.74
C ALA A 63 1.13 -5.19 10.67
N MET A 64 -0.19 -5.27 10.44
CA MET A 64 -0.87 -4.36 9.51
C MET A 64 -0.83 -2.91 9.99
N LYS A 65 -0.94 -2.63 11.30
CA LYS A 65 -0.79 -1.27 11.82
C LYS A 65 0.62 -0.73 11.56
N GLN A 66 1.64 -1.54 11.79
CA GLN A 66 3.04 -1.17 11.56
C GLN A 66 3.29 -0.87 10.08
N LEU A 67 2.84 -1.77 9.20
CA LEU A 67 2.93 -1.61 7.74
C LEU A 67 2.25 -0.32 7.27
N ILE A 68 1.05 -0.01 7.79
CA ILE A 68 0.34 1.23 7.46
C ILE A 68 1.10 2.46 7.94
N SER A 69 1.74 2.40 9.12
CA SER A 69 2.58 3.49 9.62
C SER A 69 3.80 3.72 8.73
N GLU A 70 4.51 2.66 8.37
CA GLU A 70 5.67 2.69 7.47
C GLU A 70 5.33 3.35 6.13
N ILE A 71 4.23 2.92 5.48
CA ILE A 71 3.77 3.52 4.21
C ILE A 71 3.46 5.01 4.38
N LYS A 72 2.83 5.42 5.48
CA LYS A 72 2.52 6.84 5.74
C LYS A 72 3.79 7.66 5.92
N GLU A 73 4.75 7.14 6.68
CA GLU A 73 6.03 7.80 6.91
C GLU A 73 6.81 7.98 5.60
N MET A 74 6.89 6.94 4.79
CA MET A 74 7.53 6.99 3.47
C MET A 74 6.85 8.01 2.55
N ASN A 75 5.51 8.02 2.48
CA ASN A 75 4.76 8.98 1.69
C ASN A 75 5.01 10.43 2.17
N VAL A 76 5.02 10.68 3.48
CA VAL A 76 5.35 12.01 4.02
C VAL A 76 6.77 12.42 3.64
N LYS A 77 7.76 11.52 3.76
CA LYS A 77 9.14 11.77 3.32
C LYS A 77 9.19 12.12 1.83
N HIS A 78 8.52 11.34 0.99
CA HIS A 78 8.44 11.59 -0.45
C HIS A 78 7.83 12.98 -0.74
N ARG A 79 6.65 13.27 -0.22
CA ARG A 79 5.95 14.56 -0.42
C ARG A 79 6.77 15.76 0.04
N ASN A 80 7.51 15.64 1.15
CA ASN A 80 8.39 16.71 1.63
C ASN A 80 9.60 16.90 0.70
N SER A 81 10.17 15.81 0.18
CA SER A 81 11.28 15.87 -0.77
C SER A 81 10.88 16.54 -2.09
N THR A 82 9.67 16.27 -2.60
CA THR A 82 9.16 16.88 -3.84
C THR A 82 8.91 18.38 -3.65
N LYS A 83 8.30 18.78 -2.52
CA LYS A 83 8.05 20.19 -2.19
C LYS A 83 9.31 21.04 -2.04
N ASN A 84 10.42 20.45 -1.61
CA ASN A 84 11.69 21.17 -1.49
C ASN A 84 12.34 21.40 -2.86
N LYS A 85 12.23 20.43 -3.79
CA LYS A 85 12.74 20.59 -5.17
C LYS A 85 12.02 21.72 -5.92
N ASP A 86 10.71 21.90 -5.70
CA ASP A 86 9.93 22.96 -6.33
C ASP A 86 10.23 24.37 -5.80
N LYS A 87 10.97 24.50 -4.67
CA LYS A 87 11.35 25.80 -4.07
C LYS A 87 12.77 26.23 -4.43
N GLU A 88 13.60 25.31 -4.91
CA GLU A 88 14.98 25.54 -5.31
C GLU A 88 15.15 25.73 -6.82
N ALA A 89 14.07 25.51 -7.60
CA ALA A 89 13.95 25.78 -9.04
C ALA A 89 13.26 27.13 -9.29
#